data_AF-A0AAE0WPE3-F1
#
_entry.id   AF-A0AAE0WPE3-F1
#
_cell.length_a   1.000
_cell.length_b   1.000
_cell.length_c   1.000
_cell.angle_alpha   90.00
_cell.angle_beta   90.00
_cell.angle_gamma   90.00
#
_symmetry.space_group_name_H-M   'P 1'
#
loop_
_entity.id
_entity.type
_entity.pdbx_description
1 polymer ?
#
loop_
_entity_poly.entity_id
_entity_poly.type
_entity_poly.pdbx_seq_one_letter_code
_entity_poly.pdbx_strand_id
1 'polypeptide(L)'
;MTWYATATFLTVALTSYARFTLASAIPLAPNIDWFPCPQNASIATTCGTLLVPLDYTAPTCDKALTLQLVKIKATSQPSKGSIIFDFGGPGNINVDTFSGGDAEALLLMTGGVYDLITFDSRGTGITLPYSCYETPAARAAGASSIALGLNGSHAAIEEVWTDAEELSVACQENVGQIGQLVGTSFVARDIMQIVDALGGDKLLKYYGFSYGTALGATVAAMFPDRIDKLVLDGVDNPTNYCAGSFKSFLHDTDATFSAFFTGCIESPQLCALARMDDSEDVAISLLECARWKLRSKERYTATFNDIWTKFPALIVGNSIDPTTPLISARNLSEGFKGSVLLQNNGYGHTTIASPSLCTSKHIRTYLVDETLPLAGTICESITSTAPFAFDGSYYEVIKPLGNITKRSVGGKGEDYDDEALFRAVREFGKAFAQRKLGRREG
;
A
#
# COMPACT_ATOMS: atom_id res chain seq x y z
N MET A 1 -66.90 16.60 34.17
CA MET A 1 -66.44 15.76 35.31
C MET A 1 -64.96 16.02 35.51
N THR A 2 -64.66 17.03 36.31
CA THR A 2 -63.33 17.39 36.82
C THR A 2 -63.15 16.74 38.18
N TRP A 3 -62.02 16.07 38.48
CA TRP A 3 -61.46 16.05 39.84
C TRP A 3 -59.93 15.88 39.78
N TYR A 4 -59.26 16.87 40.37
CA TYR A 4 -57.88 16.88 40.84
C TYR A 4 -57.67 15.83 41.95
N ALA A 5 -56.45 15.30 42.08
CA ALA A 5 -55.89 14.96 43.40
C ALA A 5 -54.36 14.96 43.38
N THR A 6 -53.81 15.87 44.17
CA THR A 6 -52.42 16.15 44.52
C THR A 6 -51.85 15.18 45.56
N ALA A 7 -50.52 14.97 45.47
CA ALA A 7 -49.51 14.83 46.54
C ALA A 7 -49.70 13.77 47.65
N THR A 8 -48.62 13.05 47.99
CA THR A 8 -47.98 13.07 49.33
C THR A 8 -46.58 12.46 49.26
N PHE A 9 -45.58 13.21 49.74
CA PHE A 9 -44.23 12.75 50.07
C PHE A 9 -44.27 11.81 51.28
N LEU A 10 -43.56 10.67 51.25
CA LEU A 10 -43.12 10.02 52.48
C LEU A 10 -41.62 9.76 52.41
N THR A 11 -40.88 10.65 53.08
CA THR A 11 -39.52 10.44 53.56
C THR A 11 -39.50 9.32 54.60
N VAL A 12 -38.73 8.26 54.38
CA VAL A 12 -38.21 7.42 55.46
C VAL A 12 -36.70 7.49 55.40
N ALA A 13 -36.14 8.34 56.25
CA ALA A 13 -34.74 8.31 56.62
C ALA A 13 -34.51 7.08 57.51
N LEU A 14 -33.67 6.16 57.06
CA LEU A 14 -33.01 5.20 57.93
C LEU A 14 -31.50 5.43 57.82
N THR A 15 -31.02 6.21 58.79
CA THR A 15 -29.62 6.40 59.12
C THR A 15 -29.01 5.06 59.54
N SER A 16 -28.31 4.40 58.60
CA SER A 16 -27.28 3.42 58.92
C SER A 16 -25.94 4.12 58.78
N TYR A 17 -25.42 4.65 59.89
CA TYR A 17 -24.02 5.04 60.00
C TYR A 17 -23.18 3.76 60.11
N ALA A 18 -22.99 3.07 58.98
CA ALA A 18 -21.85 2.17 58.84
C ALA A 18 -20.61 3.06 58.74
N ARG A 19 -19.84 3.12 59.83
CA ARG A 19 -18.47 3.66 59.80
C ARG A 19 -17.67 2.78 58.84
N PHE A 20 -17.60 3.19 57.58
CA PHE A 20 -16.54 2.74 56.70
C PHE A 20 -15.24 3.26 57.30
N THR A 21 -14.52 2.37 57.96
CA THR A 21 -13.08 2.53 58.12
C THR A 21 -12.52 2.67 56.72
N LEU A 22 -12.17 3.90 56.34
CA LEU A 22 -11.28 4.17 55.22
C LEU A 22 -10.02 3.36 55.50
N ALA A 23 -9.92 2.17 54.90
CA ALA A 23 -8.64 1.53 54.73
C ALA A 23 -7.80 2.54 53.97
N SER A 24 -6.69 3.00 54.58
CA SER A 24 -5.79 3.94 53.97
C SER A 24 -5.41 3.42 52.59
N ALA A 25 -5.91 4.09 51.54
CA ALA A 25 -5.38 3.93 50.20
C ALA A 25 -3.88 4.20 50.29
N ILE A 26 -3.08 3.34 49.66
CA ILE A 26 -1.66 3.62 49.45
C ILE A 26 -1.62 5.00 48.78
N PRO A 27 -0.94 6.01 49.34
CA PRO A 27 -0.79 7.28 48.65
C PRO A 27 0.07 6.99 47.42
N LEU A 28 -0.59 6.82 46.27
CA LEU A 28 0.06 6.86 44.96
C LEU A 28 0.90 8.13 44.96
N ALA A 29 2.22 7.97 44.94
CA ALA A 29 3.13 9.10 45.03
C ALA A 29 2.82 10.06 43.86
N PRO A 30 2.48 11.34 44.12
CA PRO A 30 2.01 12.24 43.07
C PRO A 30 3.16 12.77 42.20
N ASN A 31 4.36 12.19 42.29
CA ASN A 31 5.57 12.71 41.66
C ASN A 31 6.11 11.72 40.65
N ILE A 32 6.64 12.25 39.55
CA ILE A 32 7.39 11.45 38.58
C ILE A 32 8.82 11.31 39.08
N ASP A 33 9.27 10.08 39.26
CA ASP A 33 10.65 9.76 39.64
C ASP A 33 11.52 9.78 38.37
N TRP A 34 12.21 10.90 38.13
CA TRP A 34 13.07 11.07 36.96
C TRP A 34 14.48 10.49 37.17
N PHE A 35 15.00 9.77 36.18
CA PHE A 35 16.33 9.18 36.16
C PHE A 35 16.94 9.20 34.74
N PRO A 36 18.27 9.08 34.60
CA PRO A 36 18.90 8.95 33.29
C PRO A 36 18.38 7.72 32.53
N CYS A 37 18.04 7.86 31.25
CA CYS A 37 17.65 6.72 30.44
C CYS A 37 18.83 5.73 30.24
N PRO A 38 18.57 4.42 30.14
CA PRO A 38 19.57 3.45 29.70
C PRO A 38 20.14 3.87 28.33
N GLN A 39 21.47 3.85 28.17
CA GLN A 39 22.17 4.44 27.02
C GLN A 39 21.74 3.81 25.69
N ASN A 40 21.21 4.63 24.75
CA ASN A 40 21.18 4.45 23.28
C ASN A 40 20.30 5.49 22.52
N ALA A 41 20.03 6.68 23.08
CA ALA A 41 19.27 7.71 22.38
C ALA A 41 20.22 8.70 21.67
N SER A 42 19.90 9.06 20.41
CA SER A 42 20.62 10.09 19.64
C SER A 42 20.52 11.49 20.25
N ILE A 43 19.59 11.71 21.19
CA ILE A 43 19.35 12.96 21.92
C ILE A 43 19.36 12.67 23.43
N ALA A 44 19.80 13.64 24.22
CA ALA A 44 19.76 13.57 25.69
C ALA A 44 18.32 13.44 26.21
N THR A 45 17.93 12.23 26.59
CA THR A 45 16.61 11.90 27.16
C THR A 45 16.70 11.67 28.68
N THR A 46 15.60 11.96 29.39
CA THR A 46 15.41 11.63 30.80
C THR A 46 14.21 10.70 30.93
N CYS A 47 14.40 9.57 31.60
CA CYS A 47 13.35 8.58 31.81
C CYS A 47 12.67 8.87 33.14
N GLY A 48 11.40 8.46 33.28
CA GLY A 48 10.66 8.64 34.52
C GLY A 48 9.67 7.53 34.76
N THR A 49 9.34 7.29 36.02
CA THR A 49 8.27 6.38 36.43
C THR A 49 7.18 7.13 37.17
N LEU A 50 5.91 6.79 36.91
CA LEU A 50 4.76 7.31 37.65
C LEU A 50 3.84 6.17 38.06
N LEU A 51 3.48 6.09 39.34
CA LEU A 51 2.47 5.16 39.82
C LEU A 51 1.08 5.76 39.61
N VAL A 52 0.21 5.00 38.94
CA VAL A 52 -1.20 5.36 38.70
C VAL A 52 -2.11 4.22 39.16
N PRO A 53 -3.42 4.44 39.39
CA PRO A 53 -4.35 3.34 39.64
C PRO A 53 -4.34 2.32 38.49
N LEU A 54 -4.19 1.04 38.85
CA LEU A 54 -4.36 -0.06 37.91
C LEU A 54 -5.81 -0.07 37.39
N ASP A 55 -6.76 0.06 38.32
CA ASP A 55 -8.20 0.13 38.04
C ASP A 55 -8.84 1.38 38.66
N TYR A 56 -9.19 2.37 37.84
CA TYR A 56 -9.88 3.60 38.27
C TYR A 56 -11.35 3.39 38.67
N THR A 57 -11.91 2.22 38.40
CA THR A 57 -13.29 1.85 38.79
C THR A 57 -13.34 1.07 40.09
N ALA A 58 -12.19 0.61 40.59
CA ALA A 58 -12.10 -0.12 41.85
C ALA A 58 -12.46 0.78 43.04
N PRO A 59 -13.24 0.29 44.03
CA PRO A 59 -13.67 1.09 45.18
C PRO A 59 -12.52 1.68 46.02
N THR A 60 -11.36 1.01 46.05
CA THR A 60 -10.25 1.33 46.95
C THR A 60 -8.95 1.73 46.26
N CYS A 61 -8.87 1.69 44.91
CA CYS A 61 -7.67 2.06 44.11
C CYS A 61 -6.34 1.53 44.68
N ASP A 62 -6.35 0.36 45.31
CA ASP A 62 -5.27 -0.22 46.11
C ASP A 62 -4.18 -0.90 45.27
N LYS A 63 -4.47 -1.17 44.01
CA LYS A 63 -3.50 -1.70 43.04
C LYS A 63 -2.98 -0.58 42.14
N ALA A 64 -1.67 -0.51 41.99
CA ALA A 64 -1.00 0.48 41.15
C ALA A 64 -0.44 -0.16 39.86
N LEU A 65 -0.39 0.66 38.82
CA LEU A 65 0.32 0.44 37.57
C LEU A 65 1.47 1.45 37.50
N THR A 66 2.66 1.00 37.11
CA THR A 66 3.79 1.90 36.83
C THR A 66 3.78 2.29 35.36
N LEU A 67 3.58 3.58 35.08
CA LEU A 67 3.80 4.17 33.78
C LEU A 67 5.28 4.49 33.59
N GLN A 68 5.77 4.25 32.38
CA GLN A 68 7.13 4.59 31.96
C GLN A 68 7.06 5.81 31.05
N LEU A 69 7.79 6.86 31.38
CA LEU A 69 7.82 8.12 30.65
C LEU A 69 9.21 8.38 30.10
N VAL A 70 9.26 9.05 28.96
CA VAL A 70 10.49 9.65 28.43
C VAL A 70 10.26 11.13 28.21
N LYS A 71 11.25 11.93 28.62
CA LYS A 71 11.27 13.38 28.48
C LYS A 71 12.50 13.84 27.72
N ILE A 72 12.27 14.77 26.81
CA ILE A 72 13.30 15.57 26.16
C ILE A 72 13.13 17.01 26.64
N LYS A 73 14.22 17.61 27.11
CA LYS A 73 14.19 18.96 27.65
C LYS A 73 14.08 19.98 26.53
N ALA A 74 13.37 21.08 26.80
CA ALA A 74 13.37 22.26 25.96
C ALA A 74 14.82 22.72 25.70
N THR A 75 15.12 23.09 24.46
CA THR A 75 16.43 23.67 24.10
C THR A 75 16.57 25.11 24.61
N SER A 76 15.45 25.83 24.74
CA SER A 76 15.37 27.14 25.37
C SER A 76 14.86 27.02 26.81
N GLN A 77 15.58 27.64 27.76
CA GLN A 77 15.27 27.59 29.19
C GLN A 77 15.01 29.00 29.75
N PRO A 78 14.08 29.18 30.71
CA PRO A 78 13.23 28.14 31.30
C PRO A 78 12.13 27.65 30.34
N SER A 79 11.79 26.36 30.43
CA SER A 79 10.68 25.76 29.68
C SER A 79 9.35 26.46 29.94
N LYS A 80 8.50 26.57 28.90
CA LYS A 80 7.11 27.09 28.97
C LYS A 80 6.08 26.04 29.41
N GLY A 81 6.53 24.86 29.81
CA GLY A 81 5.69 23.73 30.20
C GLY A 81 6.02 22.46 29.42
N SER A 82 5.20 21.42 29.56
CA SER A 82 5.41 20.15 28.88
C SER A 82 4.32 19.88 27.84
N ILE A 83 4.69 19.30 26.69
CA ILE A 83 3.75 18.75 25.71
C ILE A 83 3.80 17.23 25.81
N ILE A 84 2.64 16.60 25.97
CA ILE A 84 2.50 15.14 25.94
C ILE A 84 2.21 14.70 24.50
N PHE A 85 3.03 13.78 23.99
CA PHE A 85 2.89 13.17 22.67
C PHE A 85 2.31 11.76 22.75
N ASP A 86 1.51 11.40 21.75
CA ASP A 86 1.12 10.01 21.46
C ASP A 86 1.20 9.77 19.95
N PHE A 87 1.89 8.70 19.55
CA PHE A 87 2.19 8.41 18.14
C PHE A 87 1.19 7.46 17.48
N GLY A 88 0.07 7.16 18.15
CA GLY A 88 -1.01 6.37 17.60
C GLY A 88 -0.75 4.87 17.57
N GLY A 89 -1.21 4.19 16.52
CA GLY A 89 -1.37 2.73 16.47
C GLY A 89 -2.86 2.37 16.41
N PRO A 90 -3.54 2.02 17.53
CA PRO A 90 -3.00 1.80 18.88
C PRO A 90 -2.04 0.60 18.94
N GLY A 91 -1.29 0.46 20.04
CA GLY A 91 -0.37 -0.68 20.23
C GLY A 91 1.10 -0.38 19.94
N ASN A 92 1.41 0.82 19.42
CA ASN A 92 2.79 1.26 19.24
C ASN A 92 3.50 1.44 20.58
N ILE A 93 4.83 1.24 20.56
CA ILE A 93 5.71 1.56 21.69
C ILE A 93 6.16 3.02 21.50
N ASN A 94 5.41 3.93 22.10
CA ASN A 94 5.59 5.38 21.95
C ASN A 94 7.02 5.83 22.31
N VAL A 95 7.63 5.21 23.33
CA VAL A 95 8.99 5.51 23.77
C VAL A 95 10.04 5.22 22.68
N ASP A 96 9.85 4.12 21.93
CA ASP A 96 10.77 3.74 20.84
C ASP A 96 10.64 4.70 19.66
N THR A 97 9.40 5.04 19.26
CA THR A 97 9.14 6.02 18.20
C THR A 97 9.76 7.38 18.55
N PHE A 98 9.55 7.83 19.78
CA PHE A 98 10.09 9.11 20.25
C PHE A 98 11.62 9.16 20.29
N SER A 99 12.27 8.04 20.57
CA SER A 99 13.73 7.94 20.68
C SER A 99 14.43 7.64 19.34
N GLY A 100 13.68 7.21 18.32
CA GLY A 100 14.20 6.68 17.05
C GLY A 100 14.57 7.68 15.95
N GLY A 101 14.40 8.99 16.17
CA GLY A 101 14.83 10.03 15.21
C GLY A 101 13.92 11.25 15.09
N ASP A 102 12.67 11.17 15.54
CA ASP A 102 11.69 12.26 15.35
C ASP A 102 11.85 13.42 16.35
N ALA A 103 12.57 13.19 17.45
CA ALA A 103 12.66 14.17 18.52
C ALA A 103 13.29 15.52 18.13
N GLU A 104 14.26 15.56 17.21
CA GLU A 104 14.79 16.83 16.67
C GLU A 104 13.72 17.58 15.88
N ALA A 105 12.96 16.86 15.06
CA ALA A 105 11.86 17.43 14.28
C ALA A 105 10.75 17.96 15.21
N LEU A 106 10.39 17.23 16.26
CA LEU A 106 9.39 17.65 17.24
C LEU A 106 9.85 18.88 18.04
N LEU A 107 11.13 18.95 18.44
CA LEU A 107 11.70 20.15 19.05
C LEU A 107 11.61 21.35 18.11
N LEU A 108 11.93 21.17 16.82
CA LEU A 108 11.79 22.23 15.82
C LEU A 108 10.32 22.66 15.62
N MET A 109 9.41 21.71 15.47
CA MET A 109 7.97 21.96 15.29
C MET A 109 7.35 22.69 16.48
N THR A 110 7.82 22.42 17.69
CA THR A 110 7.33 23.05 18.93
C THR A 110 8.14 24.30 19.33
N GLY A 111 9.12 24.68 18.51
CA GLY A 111 9.96 25.87 18.71
C GLY A 111 11.01 25.73 19.82
N GLY A 112 11.21 24.53 20.38
CA GLY A 112 12.24 24.24 21.37
C GLY A 112 12.02 24.89 22.75
N VAL A 113 10.82 25.41 23.02
CA VAL A 113 10.47 26.13 24.26
C VAL A 113 9.65 25.29 25.26
N TYR A 114 9.30 24.05 24.91
CA TYR A 114 8.57 23.12 25.78
C TYR A 114 9.40 21.88 26.03
N ASP A 115 9.24 21.29 27.22
CA ASP A 115 9.69 19.92 27.44
C ASP A 115 8.75 18.98 26.69
N LEU A 116 9.29 17.99 25.98
CA LEU A 116 8.52 17.02 25.22
C LEU A 116 8.47 15.72 26.01
N ILE A 117 7.28 15.18 26.23
CA ILE A 117 7.07 13.98 27.04
C ILE A 117 6.26 12.98 26.25
N THR A 118 6.64 11.71 26.33
CA THR A 118 5.84 10.59 25.86
C THR A 118 5.80 9.50 26.93
N PHE A 119 4.86 8.57 26.79
CA PHE A 119 4.74 7.40 27.65
C PHE A 119 4.12 6.24 26.87
N ASP A 120 4.45 5.01 27.27
CA ASP A 120 3.79 3.82 26.73
C ASP A 120 2.42 3.67 27.40
N SER A 121 1.37 3.61 26.58
CA SER A 121 0.02 3.36 27.08
C SER A 121 -0.06 1.97 27.72
N ARG A 122 -0.93 1.80 28.72
CA ARG A 122 -1.27 0.48 29.24
C ARG A 122 -1.66 -0.49 28.12
N GLY A 123 -1.12 -1.71 28.13
CA GLY A 123 -1.27 -2.68 27.06
C GLY A 123 -0.19 -2.60 25.98
N THR A 124 0.76 -1.66 26.08
CA THR A 124 1.82 -1.45 25.08
C THR A 124 3.21 -1.51 25.71
N GLY A 125 4.21 -1.88 24.90
CA GLY A 125 5.59 -2.01 25.36
C GLY A 125 5.69 -2.90 26.61
N ILE A 126 6.26 -2.33 27.68
CA ILE A 126 6.38 -2.98 28.98
C ILE A 126 5.30 -2.54 29.98
N THR A 127 4.44 -1.60 29.63
CA THR A 127 3.40 -1.06 30.51
C THR A 127 2.14 -1.91 30.42
N LEU A 128 1.86 -2.66 31.50
CA LEU A 128 0.75 -3.62 31.58
C LEU A 128 0.71 -4.56 30.34
N PRO A 129 1.71 -5.44 30.16
CA PRO A 129 1.85 -6.22 28.93
C PRO A 129 0.57 -6.94 28.51
N TYR A 130 0.19 -6.79 27.24
CA TYR A 130 -1.01 -7.37 26.65
C TYR A 130 -0.63 -8.17 25.41
N SER A 131 -0.90 -9.47 25.42
CA SER A 131 -0.67 -10.35 24.27
C SER A 131 -1.70 -11.48 24.26
N CYS A 132 -2.37 -11.66 23.13
CA CYS A 132 -3.28 -12.78 22.91
C CYS A 132 -2.55 -14.10 22.60
N TYR A 133 -1.21 -14.07 22.57
CA TYR A 133 -0.37 -15.21 22.26
C TYR A 133 0.71 -15.36 23.33
N GLU A 134 1.03 -16.60 23.69
CA GLU A 134 2.05 -16.93 24.68
C GLU A 134 3.47 -16.56 24.24
N THR A 135 3.75 -16.63 22.93
CA THR A 135 5.09 -16.42 22.38
C THR A 135 5.10 -15.41 21.22
N PRO A 136 6.21 -14.68 21.02
CA PRO A 136 6.37 -13.79 19.87
C PRO A 136 6.23 -14.51 18.52
N ALA A 137 6.67 -15.76 18.43
CA ALA A 137 6.55 -16.57 17.21
C ALA A 137 5.09 -16.92 16.90
N ALA A 138 4.32 -17.33 17.92
CA ALA A 138 2.88 -17.57 17.77
C ALA A 138 2.14 -16.30 17.36
N ARG A 139 2.49 -15.14 17.95
CA ARG A 139 1.94 -13.83 17.55
C ARG A 139 2.21 -13.50 16.08
N ALA A 140 3.45 -13.70 15.61
CA ALA A 140 3.83 -13.43 14.23
C ALA A 140 3.11 -14.37 13.23
N ALA A 141 2.98 -15.65 13.60
CA ALA A 141 2.22 -16.61 12.81
C ALA A 141 0.74 -16.21 12.75
N GLY A 142 0.11 -15.92 13.89
CA GLY A 142 -1.28 -15.48 13.96
C GLY A 142 -1.56 -14.24 13.10
N ALA A 143 -0.70 -13.22 13.16
CA ALA A 143 -0.81 -12.03 12.32
C ALA A 143 -0.72 -12.33 10.80
N SER A 144 0.01 -13.38 10.42
CA SER A 144 0.16 -13.80 9.01
C SER A 144 -1.00 -14.67 8.53
N SER A 145 -1.79 -15.23 9.46
CA SER A 145 -2.89 -16.14 9.18
C SER A 145 -4.26 -15.46 9.12
N ILE A 146 -4.36 -14.17 9.48
CA ILE A 146 -5.64 -13.44 9.45
C ILE A 146 -6.19 -13.46 8.01
N ALA A 147 -7.34 -14.11 7.83
CA ALA A 147 -8.05 -14.08 6.56
C ALA A 147 -8.39 -12.63 6.19
N LEU A 148 -7.82 -12.14 5.09
CA LEU A 148 -8.01 -10.75 4.62
C LEU A 148 -9.43 -10.45 4.10
N GLY A 149 -10.37 -11.41 4.18
CA GLY A 149 -11.75 -11.22 3.74
C GLY A 149 -11.88 -10.79 2.27
N LEU A 150 -10.96 -11.24 1.40
CA LEU A 150 -10.85 -10.79 -0.01
C LEU A 150 -12.05 -11.20 -0.89
N ASN A 151 -12.98 -11.99 -0.35
CA ASN A 151 -14.21 -12.44 -1.00
C ASN A 151 -15.39 -12.26 -0.03
N GLY A 152 -16.49 -11.68 -0.50
CA GLY A 152 -17.71 -11.48 0.29
C GLY A 152 -18.67 -12.67 0.31
N SER A 153 -18.21 -13.88 -0.04
CA SER A 153 -19.01 -15.09 0.01
C SER A 153 -19.33 -15.48 1.47
N HIS A 154 -20.44 -16.18 1.70
CA HIS A 154 -20.78 -16.65 3.05
C HIS A 154 -19.67 -17.51 3.67
N ALA A 155 -19.03 -18.38 2.88
CA ALA A 155 -17.93 -19.21 3.36
C ALA A 155 -16.72 -18.39 3.82
N ALA A 156 -16.38 -17.30 3.12
CA ALA A 156 -15.28 -16.42 3.52
C ALA A 156 -15.63 -15.61 4.77
N ILE A 157 -16.90 -15.20 4.92
CA ILE A 157 -17.37 -14.54 6.15
C ILE A 157 -17.34 -15.51 7.33
N GLU A 158 -17.73 -16.78 7.12
CA GLU A 158 -17.67 -17.83 8.15
C GLU A 158 -16.23 -18.10 8.59
N GLU A 159 -15.28 -18.17 7.65
CA GLU A 159 -13.85 -18.32 7.94
C GLU A 159 -13.32 -17.15 8.79
N VAL A 160 -13.59 -15.89 8.39
CA VAL A 160 -13.20 -14.71 9.16
C VAL A 160 -13.84 -14.70 10.54
N TRP A 161 -15.09 -15.16 10.66
CA TRP A 161 -15.78 -15.25 11.94
C TRP A 161 -15.12 -16.28 12.86
N THR A 162 -14.77 -17.46 12.34
CA THR A 162 -14.06 -18.49 13.10
C THR A 162 -12.68 -18.00 13.55
N ASP A 163 -11.90 -17.38 12.66
CA ASP A 163 -10.61 -16.78 13.03
C ASP A 163 -10.75 -15.75 14.15
N ALA A 164 -11.79 -14.91 14.10
CA ALA A 164 -12.07 -13.91 15.12
C ALA A 164 -12.47 -14.55 16.47
N GLU A 165 -13.24 -15.64 16.45
CA GLU A 165 -13.61 -16.40 17.65
C GLU A 165 -12.37 -17.04 18.30
N GLU A 166 -11.51 -17.69 17.52
CA GLU A 166 -10.27 -18.30 18.00
C GLU A 166 -9.33 -17.25 18.62
N LEU A 167 -9.16 -16.11 17.95
CA LEU A 167 -8.39 -14.99 18.49
C LEU A 167 -9.00 -14.46 19.79
N SER A 168 -10.32 -14.30 19.86
CA SER A 168 -11.01 -13.82 21.05
C SER A 168 -10.79 -14.75 22.24
N VAL A 169 -10.90 -16.07 22.04
CA VAL A 169 -10.66 -17.07 23.10
C VAL A 169 -9.20 -17.02 23.55
N ALA A 170 -8.25 -17.01 22.61
CA ALA A 170 -6.83 -16.92 22.93
C ALA A 170 -6.47 -15.63 23.69
N CYS A 171 -7.07 -14.50 23.31
CA CYS A 171 -6.95 -13.26 24.05
C CYS A 171 -7.48 -13.43 25.48
N GLN A 172 -8.70 -13.95 25.65
CA GLN A 172 -9.34 -14.12 26.95
C GLN A 172 -8.50 -14.99 27.89
N GLU A 173 -7.94 -16.09 27.39
CA GLU A 173 -7.10 -17.00 28.17
C GLU A 173 -5.77 -16.36 28.57
N ASN A 174 -5.11 -15.65 27.64
CA ASN A 174 -3.77 -15.11 27.86
C ASN A 174 -3.75 -13.77 28.63
N VAL A 175 -4.75 -12.92 28.45
CA VAL A 175 -4.78 -11.59 29.10
C VAL A 175 -5.75 -11.50 30.29
N GLY A 176 -6.73 -12.39 30.35
CA GLY A 176 -7.73 -12.42 31.42
C GLY A 176 -8.37 -11.05 31.69
N GLN A 177 -8.46 -10.68 32.98
CA GLN A 177 -9.07 -9.43 33.41
C GLN A 177 -8.27 -8.17 33.00
N ILE A 178 -6.99 -8.31 32.66
CA ILE A 178 -6.16 -7.17 32.21
C ILE A 178 -6.76 -6.53 30.95
N GLY A 179 -7.38 -7.33 30.08
CA GLY A 179 -8.00 -6.80 28.85
C GLY A 179 -9.12 -5.78 29.08
N GLN A 180 -9.73 -5.76 30.27
CA GLN A 180 -10.75 -4.76 30.63
C GLN A 180 -10.15 -3.41 31.03
N LEU A 181 -8.84 -3.37 31.29
CA LEU A 181 -8.16 -2.23 31.88
C LEU A 181 -7.37 -1.41 30.87
N VAL A 182 -7.24 -1.86 29.61
CA VAL A 182 -6.38 -1.24 28.56
C VAL A 182 -7.13 -0.27 27.62
N GLY A 183 -8.40 0.01 27.90
CA GLY A 183 -9.22 0.89 27.05
C GLY A 183 -8.76 2.35 27.03
N THR A 184 -9.08 3.07 25.95
CA THR A 184 -8.72 4.49 25.74
C THR A 184 -9.13 5.41 26.90
N SER A 185 -10.26 5.13 27.57
CA SER A 185 -10.71 5.91 28.73
C SER A 185 -9.82 5.75 29.97
N PHE A 186 -9.16 4.60 30.12
CA PHE A 186 -8.16 4.39 31.18
C PHE A 186 -6.86 5.13 30.84
N VAL A 187 -6.39 5.05 29.59
CA VAL A 187 -5.24 5.83 29.11
C VAL A 187 -5.48 7.33 29.28
N ALA A 188 -6.71 7.82 29.02
CA ALA A 188 -7.05 9.22 29.22
C ALA A 188 -6.91 9.67 30.69
N ARG A 189 -7.21 8.78 31.65
CA ARG A 189 -7.01 9.05 33.09
C ARG A 189 -5.53 9.03 33.46
N ASP A 190 -4.76 8.12 32.87
CA ASP A 190 -3.30 8.06 33.02
C ASP A 190 -2.65 9.37 32.58
N ILE A 191 -3.03 9.92 31.42
CA ILE A 191 -2.57 11.24 30.96
C ILE A 191 -2.83 12.31 32.02
N MET A 192 -4.00 12.30 32.67
CA MET A 192 -4.28 13.29 33.70
C MET A 192 -3.47 13.09 34.97
N GLN A 193 -3.12 11.84 35.35
CA GLN A 193 -2.16 11.60 36.42
C GLN A 193 -0.79 12.17 36.07
N ILE A 194 -0.35 12.04 34.80
CA ILE A 194 0.91 12.64 34.33
C ILE A 194 0.86 14.16 34.44
N VAL A 195 -0.21 14.80 33.98
CA VAL A 195 -0.39 16.26 34.07
C VAL A 195 -0.37 16.74 35.53
N ASP A 196 -1.04 16.03 36.43
CA ASP A 196 -1.04 16.37 37.85
C ASP A 196 0.36 16.25 38.47
N ALA A 197 1.16 15.28 38.02
CA ALA A 197 2.50 15.02 38.54
C ALA A 197 3.61 15.90 37.93
N LEU A 198 3.39 16.50 36.76
CA LEU A 198 4.32 17.46 36.15
C LEU A 198 4.31 18.83 36.83
N GLY A 199 3.26 19.15 37.61
CA GLY A 199 3.09 20.43 38.27
C GLY A 199 2.71 21.57 37.31
N GLY A 200 2.86 22.82 37.76
CA GLY A 200 2.54 24.01 36.95
C GLY A 200 1.06 24.39 36.94
N ASP A 201 0.55 24.78 35.75
CA ASP A 201 -0.85 25.17 35.54
C ASP A 201 -1.84 24.00 35.63
N LYS A 202 -1.33 22.76 35.66
CA LYS A 202 -2.10 21.51 35.64
C LYS A 202 -3.04 21.39 34.44
N LEU A 203 -2.71 22.04 33.34
CA LEU A 203 -3.44 21.97 32.08
C LEU A 203 -2.66 21.16 31.05
N LEU A 204 -3.36 20.30 30.34
CA LEU A 204 -2.81 19.45 29.31
C LEU A 204 -2.47 20.25 28.05
N LYS A 205 -1.22 20.14 27.60
CA LYS A 205 -0.80 20.46 26.24
C LYS A 205 -0.51 19.13 25.55
N TYR A 206 -1.30 18.77 24.54
CA TYR A 206 -1.26 17.45 23.92
C TYR A 206 -1.11 17.54 22.41
N TYR A 207 -0.31 16.62 21.85
CA TYR A 207 -0.19 16.40 20.41
C TYR A 207 -0.33 14.90 20.14
N GLY A 208 -1.44 14.49 19.56
CA GLY A 208 -1.70 13.09 19.18
C GLY A 208 -1.69 12.90 17.67
N PHE A 209 -1.11 11.78 17.22
CA PHE A 209 -1.12 11.33 15.84
C PHE A 209 -1.97 10.08 15.66
N SER A 210 -2.71 9.96 14.55
CA SER A 210 -3.51 8.75 14.24
C SER A 210 -4.42 8.35 15.42
N TYR A 211 -4.33 7.15 15.99
CA TYR A 211 -5.09 6.78 17.20
C TYR A 211 -4.95 7.78 18.36
N GLY A 212 -3.79 8.45 18.48
CA GLY A 212 -3.57 9.52 19.43
C GLY A 212 -4.60 10.66 19.29
N THR A 213 -5.19 10.86 18.12
CA THR A 213 -6.29 11.83 17.97
C THR A 213 -7.58 11.38 18.62
N ALA A 214 -7.93 10.10 18.53
CA ALA A 214 -9.08 9.52 19.22
C ALA A 214 -8.87 9.54 20.75
N LEU A 215 -7.64 9.29 21.20
CA LEU A 215 -7.25 9.43 22.61
C LEU A 215 -7.34 10.89 23.07
N GLY A 216 -6.75 11.84 22.35
CA GLY A 216 -6.80 13.27 22.69
C GLY A 216 -8.24 13.81 22.72
N ALA A 217 -9.09 13.40 21.76
CA ALA A 217 -10.51 13.73 21.77
C ALA A 217 -11.23 13.15 22.99
N THR A 218 -10.92 11.90 23.36
CA THR A 218 -11.45 11.26 24.58
C THR A 218 -11.03 12.02 25.83
N VAL A 219 -9.77 12.42 25.95
CA VAL A 219 -9.27 13.21 27.09
C VAL A 219 -10.00 14.54 27.20
N ALA A 220 -10.14 15.27 26.08
CA ALA A 220 -10.84 16.54 26.05
C ALA A 220 -12.34 16.40 26.40
N ALA A 221 -12.99 15.31 25.98
CA ALA A 221 -14.39 15.05 26.32
C ALA A 221 -14.58 14.69 27.79
N MET A 222 -13.63 13.97 28.39
CA MET A 222 -13.70 13.56 29.80
C MET A 222 -13.23 14.66 30.77
N PHE A 223 -12.31 15.53 30.35
CA PHE A 223 -11.68 16.56 31.18
C PHE A 223 -11.58 17.91 30.46
N PRO A 224 -12.69 18.50 29.98
CA PRO A 224 -12.66 19.69 29.12
C PRO A 224 -11.98 20.90 29.79
N ASP A 225 -12.19 21.07 31.10
CA ASP A 225 -11.61 22.17 31.88
C ASP A 225 -10.11 22.00 32.19
N ARG A 226 -9.50 20.90 31.73
CA ARG A 226 -8.10 20.54 31.99
C ARG A 226 -7.24 20.61 30.72
N ILE A 227 -7.74 21.19 29.64
CA ILE A 227 -7.02 21.32 28.36
C ILE A 227 -6.54 22.77 28.17
N ASP A 228 -5.23 22.96 27.95
CA ASP A 228 -4.66 24.23 27.49
C ASP A 228 -4.53 24.23 25.96
N LYS A 229 -3.83 23.22 25.41
CA LYS A 229 -3.57 23.12 23.97
C LYS A 229 -3.80 21.69 23.49
N LEU A 230 -4.42 21.55 22.33
CA LEU A 230 -4.72 20.27 21.73
C LEU A 230 -4.42 20.32 20.23
N VAL A 231 -3.51 19.45 19.78
CA VAL A 231 -3.22 19.21 18.37
C VAL A 231 -3.54 17.76 18.06
N LEU A 232 -4.37 17.54 17.05
CA LEU A 232 -4.80 16.23 16.58
C LEU A 232 -4.46 16.12 15.09
N ASP A 233 -3.56 15.21 14.72
CA ASP A 233 -2.95 15.12 13.39
C ASP A 233 -3.12 13.72 12.79
N GLY A 234 -3.67 13.64 11.58
CA GLY A 234 -4.19 12.37 11.03
C GLY A 234 -5.39 11.87 11.84
N VAL A 235 -6.51 12.61 11.77
CA VAL A 235 -7.61 12.50 12.74
C VAL A 235 -8.50 11.29 12.52
N ASP A 236 -8.46 10.35 13.45
CA ASP A 236 -9.46 9.30 13.62
C ASP A 236 -10.79 9.89 14.11
N ASN A 237 -11.90 9.53 13.46
CA ASN A 237 -13.24 9.91 13.91
C ASN A 237 -13.57 9.18 15.23
N PRO A 238 -13.68 9.89 16.37
CA PRO A 238 -13.82 9.25 17.68
C PRO A 238 -15.14 8.49 17.83
N THR A 239 -16.22 8.95 17.19
CA THR A 239 -17.50 8.23 17.21
C THR A 239 -17.41 6.89 16.46
N ASN A 240 -16.75 6.88 15.30
CA ASN A 240 -16.58 5.65 14.50
C ASN A 240 -15.59 4.68 15.16
N TYR A 241 -14.53 5.22 15.78
CA TYR A 241 -13.53 4.46 16.53
C TYR A 241 -14.16 3.80 17.76
N CYS A 242 -14.87 4.54 18.61
CA CYS A 242 -15.54 3.99 19.79
C CYS A 242 -16.65 2.98 19.43
N ALA A 243 -17.28 3.14 18.26
CA ALA A 243 -18.26 2.17 17.76
C ALA A 243 -17.62 0.92 17.12
N GLY A 244 -16.28 0.87 16.98
CA GLY A 244 -15.55 -0.25 16.36
C GLY A 244 -15.84 -0.44 14.86
N SER A 245 -16.37 0.57 14.18
CA SER A 245 -16.88 0.42 12.81
C SER A 245 -15.86 0.74 11.72
N PHE A 246 -14.89 1.62 12.02
CA PHE A 246 -13.81 2.05 11.11
C PHE A 246 -14.26 2.47 9.69
N LYS A 247 -15.53 2.86 9.50
CA LYS A 247 -16.10 3.13 8.17
C LYS A 247 -15.45 4.32 7.47
N SER A 248 -15.04 5.32 8.25
CA SER A 248 -14.40 6.53 7.69
C SER A 248 -13.08 6.25 6.99
N PHE A 249 -12.36 5.18 7.33
CA PHE A 249 -11.08 4.83 6.71
C PHE A 249 -11.21 4.51 5.21
N LEU A 250 -12.39 4.01 4.80
CA LEU A 250 -12.63 3.62 3.42
C LEU A 250 -12.97 4.81 2.51
N HIS A 251 -13.35 5.95 3.09
CA HIS A 251 -13.90 7.09 2.33
C HIS A 251 -12.94 7.60 1.25
N ASP A 252 -11.66 7.74 1.59
CA ASP A 252 -10.65 8.27 0.67
C ASP A 252 -9.84 7.16 -0.02
N THR A 253 -10.25 5.90 0.09
CA THR A 253 -9.53 4.77 -0.53
C THR A 253 -9.51 4.91 -2.05
N ASP A 254 -10.67 5.20 -2.67
CA ASP A 254 -10.77 5.39 -4.12
C ASP A 254 -9.99 6.63 -4.58
N ALA A 255 -10.04 7.72 -3.81
CA ALA A 255 -9.30 8.95 -4.09
C ALA A 255 -7.79 8.73 -3.99
N THR A 256 -7.33 8.01 -2.96
CA THR A 256 -5.91 7.66 -2.76
C THR A 256 -5.41 6.74 -3.86
N PHE A 257 -6.20 5.72 -4.23
CA PHE A 257 -5.89 4.84 -5.34
C PHE A 257 -5.80 5.61 -6.65
N SER A 258 -6.76 6.49 -6.93
CA SER A 258 -6.76 7.35 -8.11
C SER A 258 -5.55 8.30 -8.13
N ALA A 259 -5.21 8.92 -6.99
CA ALA A 259 -4.07 9.81 -6.86
C ALA A 259 -2.75 9.06 -7.08
N PHE A 260 -2.63 7.82 -6.60
CA PHE A 260 -1.47 6.98 -6.88
C PHE A 260 -1.28 6.76 -8.39
N PHE A 261 -2.32 6.36 -9.12
CA PHE A 261 -2.20 6.17 -10.58
C PHE A 261 -2.00 7.48 -11.33
N THR A 262 -2.65 8.56 -10.91
CA THR A 262 -2.47 9.89 -11.50
C THR A 262 -1.02 10.35 -11.33
N GLY A 263 -0.51 10.39 -10.09
CA GLY A 263 0.87 10.76 -9.81
C GLY A 263 1.88 9.81 -10.46
N CYS A 264 1.53 8.53 -10.58
CA CYS A 264 2.33 7.55 -11.31
C CYS A 264 2.42 7.91 -12.79
N ILE A 265 1.29 8.14 -13.48
CA ILE A 265 1.20 8.52 -14.91
C ILE A 265 1.92 9.83 -15.18
N GLU A 266 1.78 10.81 -14.28
CA GLU A 266 2.44 12.12 -14.38
C GLU A 266 3.96 12.05 -14.08
N SER A 267 4.42 10.96 -13.47
CA SER A 267 5.83 10.74 -13.11
C SER A 267 6.41 9.47 -13.73
N PRO A 268 6.40 9.30 -15.07
CA PRO A 268 6.84 8.06 -15.72
C PRO A 268 8.31 7.72 -15.44
N GLN A 269 9.15 8.72 -15.15
CA GLN A 269 10.54 8.51 -14.74
C GLN A 269 10.67 7.84 -13.35
N LEU A 270 9.73 8.06 -12.44
CA LEU A 270 9.72 7.50 -11.08
C LEU A 270 8.81 6.27 -10.97
N CYS A 271 7.70 6.23 -11.70
CA CYS A 271 6.74 5.15 -11.62
C CYS A 271 6.95 4.09 -12.69
N ALA A 272 7.07 2.83 -12.29
CA ALA A 272 7.22 1.71 -13.22
C ALA A 272 5.92 1.39 -13.99
N LEU A 273 4.74 1.71 -13.43
CA LEU A 273 3.44 1.40 -14.04
C LEU A 273 3.09 2.36 -15.19
N ALA A 274 3.49 3.62 -15.10
CA ALA A 274 3.28 4.63 -16.15
C ALA A 274 4.18 4.46 -17.38
N ARG A 275 5.13 3.52 -17.31
CA ARG A 275 5.99 3.11 -18.42
C ARG A 275 5.45 1.86 -19.13
N MET A 276 4.25 1.41 -18.79
CA MET A 276 3.62 0.23 -19.40
C MET A 276 2.67 0.69 -20.52
N ASP A 277 3.03 0.44 -21.78
CA ASP A 277 2.17 0.70 -22.96
C ASP A 277 0.93 -0.23 -22.96
N ASP A 278 -0.26 0.39 -23.02
CA ASP A 278 -1.64 -0.01 -23.37
C ASP A 278 -2.12 -1.49 -23.42
N SER A 279 -3.19 -1.81 -22.65
CA SER A 279 -4.47 -2.46 -23.07
C SER A 279 -5.22 -3.21 -21.95
N GLU A 280 -6.53 -3.44 -22.11
CA GLU A 280 -7.29 -4.41 -21.30
C GLU A 280 -6.72 -5.86 -21.43
N ASP A 281 -6.08 -6.18 -22.56
CA ASP A 281 -5.29 -7.41 -22.74
C ASP A 281 -3.98 -7.40 -21.92
N VAL A 282 -3.41 -6.22 -21.68
CA VAL A 282 -2.33 -6.01 -20.73
C VAL A 282 -2.84 -6.21 -19.31
N ALA A 283 -4.09 -5.92 -18.93
CA ALA A 283 -4.56 -6.26 -17.57
C ALA A 283 -4.61 -7.79 -17.34
N ILE A 284 -5.14 -8.58 -18.28
CA ILE A 284 -5.16 -10.05 -18.18
C ILE A 284 -3.74 -10.62 -18.29
N SER A 285 -2.93 -10.14 -19.24
CA SER A 285 -1.53 -10.57 -19.38
C SER A 285 -0.68 -10.10 -18.20
N LEU A 286 -0.97 -8.96 -17.57
CA LEU A 286 -0.31 -8.46 -16.36
C LEU A 286 -0.77 -9.26 -15.15
N LEU A 287 -2.01 -9.74 -15.07
CA LEU A 287 -2.43 -10.66 -14.02
C LEU A 287 -1.67 -12.00 -14.15
N GLU A 288 -1.54 -12.52 -15.38
CA GLU A 288 -0.71 -13.71 -15.65
C GLU A 288 0.79 -13.43 -15.39
N CYS A 289 1.34 -12.29 -15.83
CA CYS A 289 2.73 -11.87 -15.60
C CYS A 289 3.04 -11.50 -14.15
N ALA A 290 2.08 -10.93 -13.41
CA ALA A 290 2.18 -10.62 -11.99
C ALA A 290 2.20 -11.91 -11.17
N ARG A 291 1.46 -12.94 -11.62
CA ARG A 291 1.53 -14.30 -11.09
C ARG A 291 2.71 -15.11 -11.65
N TRP A 292 3.38 -14.62 -12.70
CA TRP A 292 4.50 -15.31 -13.36
C TRP A 292 5.75 -15.28 -12.48
N LYS A 293 6.08 -16.43 -11.89
CA LYS A 293 7.15 -16.55 -10.89
C LYS A 293 8.57 -16.51 -11.46
N LEU A 294 8.71 -16.64 -12.78
CA LEU A 294 10.00 -16.61 -13.46
C LEU A 294 10.27 -15.21 -13.99
N ARG A 295 11.33 -14.56 -13.53
CA ARG A 295 11.79 -13.29 -14.11
C ARG A 295 12.85 -13.58 -15.17
N SER A 296 12.78 -12.87 -16.31
CA SER A 296 13.91 -12.85 -17.24
C SER A 296 15.13 -12.33 -16.50
N LYS A 297 16.27 -13.02 -16.64
CA LYS A 297 17.53 -12.58 -16.02
C LYS A 297 18.02 -11.25 -16.60
N GLU A 298 17.58 -10.92 -17.80
CA GLU A 298 17.93 -9.69 -18.50
C GLU A 298 16.66 -9.04 -19.09
N ARG A 299 16.54 -7.72 -18.93
CA ARG A 299 15.49 -6.90 -19.55
C ARG A 299 16.16 -5.66 -20.13
N TYR A 300 15.88 -5.38 -21.39
CA TYR A 300 16.30 -4.13 -22.03
C TYR A 300 15.47 -2.97 -21.48
N THR A 301 16.12 -1.98 -20.89
CA THR A 301 15.48 -0.82 -20.23
C THR A 301 15.86 0.52 -20.86
N ALA A 302 16.75 0.51 -21.85
CA ALA A 302 17.13 1.72 -22.56
C ALA A 302 16.01 2.18 -23.50
N THR A 303 16.04 3.46 -23.84
CA THR A 303 15.07 4.08 -24.76
C THR A 303 15.33 3.64 -26.18
N PHE A 304 14.28 3.42 -26.98
CA PHE A 304 14.40 3.10 -28.40
C PHE A 304 14.61 4.34 -29.29
N ASN A 305 15.44 5.28 -28.83
CA ASN A 305 15.79 6.51 -29.54
C ASN A 305 17.26 6.50 -29.94
N ASP A 306 17.59 7.17 -31.04
CA ASP A 306 18.96 7.30 -31.55
C ASP A 306 19.68 5.98 -31.86
N ILE A 307 18.92 4.91 -32.11
CA ILE A 307 19.48 3.59 -32.43
C ILE A 307 20.13 3.66 -33.81
N TRP A 308 21.35 3.16 -33.91
CA TRP A 308 22.01 2.99 -35.20
C TRP A 308 22.27 1.51 -35.46
N THR A 309 22.19 1.14 -36.72
CA THR A 309 22.58 -0.18 -37.22
C THR A 309 23.65 0.01 -38.28
N LYS A 310 24.52 -1.00 -38.49
CA LYS A 310 25.60 -0.93 -39.49
C LYS A 310 25.05 -0.64 -40.89
N PHE A 311 23.88 -1.19 -41.20
CA PHE A 311 23.08 -0.88 -42.37
C PHE A 311 21.71 -0.36 -41.89
N PRO A 312 21.18 0.78 -42.38
CA PRO A 312 19.98 1.38 -41.79
C PRO A 312 18.76 0.49 -41.94
N ALA A 313 17.90 0.42 -40.92
CA ALA A 313 16.81 -0.55 -40.86
C ALA A 313 15.69 -0.28 -41.88
N LEU A 314 15.13 -1.34 -42.46
CA LEU A 314 13.82 -1.29 -43.13
C LEU A 314 12.74 -1.65 -42.11
N ILE A 315 11.85 -0.72 -41.79
CA ILE A 315 10.69 -0.96 -40.95
C ILE A 315 9.47 -1.12 -41.86
N VAL A 316 8.62 -2.13 -41.61
CA VAL A 316 7.43 -2.38 -42.42
C VAL A 316 6.21 -2.39 -41.51
N GLY A 317 5.22 -1.57 -41.84
CA GLY A 317 3.96 -1.50 -41.09
C GLY A 317 2.76 -1.56 -42.03
N ASN A 318 1.73 -2.32 -41.65
CA ASN A 318 0.47 -2.29 -42.40
C ASN A 318 -0.36 -1.09 -41.98
N SER A 319 -1.17 -0.57 -42.91
CA SER A 319 -1.99 0.63 -42.64
C SER A 319 -3.05 0.40 -41.58
N ILE A 320 -3.64 -0.80 -41.54
CA ILE A 320 -4.67 -1.19 -40.58
C ILE A 320 -4.28 -2.56 -39.97
N ASP A 321 -3.22 -2.54 -39.16
CA ASP A 321 -2.77 -3.68 -38.35
C ASP A 321 -3.45 -3.63 -36.97
N PRO A 322 -4.28 -4.63 -36.60
CA PRO A 322 -4.98 -4.62 -35.32
C PRO A 322 -4.11 -4.98 -34.11
N THR A 323 -2.88 -5.46 -34.33
CA THR A 323 -1.98 -5.91 -33.25
C THR A 323 -0.76 -4.99 -33.11
N THR A 324 -0.15 -4.60 -34.23
CA THR A 324 1.01 -3.70 -34.28
C THR A 324 0.72 -2.53 -35.22
N PRO A 325 -0.04 -1.52 -34.76
CA PRO A 325 -0.60 -0.48 -35.63
C PRO A 325 0.51 0.34 -36.31
N LEU A 326 0.18 0.94 -37.46
CA LEU A 326 1.15 1.68 -38.29
C LEU A 326 1.90 2.76 -37.50
N ILE A 327 1.25 3.39 -36.52
CA ILE A 327 1.88 4.41 -35.67
C ILE A 327 3.05 3.84 -34.86
N SER A 328 2.96 2.60 -34.37
CA SER A 328 4.07 1.94 -33.67
C SER A 328 5.27 1.74 -34.60
N ALA A 329 5.03 1.34 -35.84
CA ALA A 329 6.08 1.21 -36.85
C ALA A 329 6.71 2.57 -37.20
N ARG A 330 5.91 3.64 -37.25
CA ARG A 330 6.40 5.01 -37.44
C ARG A 330 7.29 5.47 -36.28
N ASN A 331 6.81 5.32 -35.05
CA ASN A 331 7.56 5.69 -33.85
C ASN A 331 8.87 4.90 -33.76
N LEU A 332 8.86 3.61 -34.08
CA LEU A 332 10.08 2.79 -34.10
C LEU A 332 11.06 3.27 -35.17
N SER A 333 10.58 3.60 -36.37
CA SER A 333 11.44 4.11 -37.44
C SER A 333 12.08 5.46 -37.07
N GLU A 334 11.35 6.36 -36.40
CA GLU A 334 11.91 7.62 -35.88
C GLU A 334 13.07 7.39 -34.90
N GLY A 335 12.99 6.31 -34.13
CA GLY A 335 14.04 5.89 -33.21
C GLY A 335 15.32 5.36 -33.88
N PHE A 336 15.24 4.83 -35.11
CA PHE A 336 16.37 4.22 -35.82
C PHE A 336 16.94 5.15 -36.89
N LYS A 337 18.19 5.60 -36.69
CA LYS A 337 18.88 6.54 -37.59
C LYS A 337 19.01 5.98 -39.00
N GLY A 338 18.52 6.77 -39.96
CA GLY A 338 18.55 6.45 -41.38
C GLY A 338 17.61 5.32 -41.79
N SER A 339 16.78 4.80 -40.88
CA SER A 339 15.78 3.79 -41.24
C SER A 339 14.73 4.36 -42.20
N VAL A 340 14.07 3.46 -42.92
CA VAL A 340 12.92 3.82 -43.76
C VAL A 340 11.72 2.97 -43.36
N LEU A 341 10.59 3.63 -43.10
CA LEU A 341 9.30 2.98 -43.00
C LEU A 341 8.72 2.75 -44.40
N LEU A 342 8.52 1.49 -44.75
CA LEU A 342 7.71 1.04 -45.88
C LEU A 342 6.29 0.74 -45.38
N GLN A 343 5.32 1.52 -45.85
CA GLN A 343 3.93 1.29 -45.50
C GLN A 343 3.31 0.29 -46.48
N ASN A 344 2.76 -0.80 -45.94
CA ASN A 344 1.97 -1.76 -46.70
C ASN A 344 0.48 -1.37 -46.54
N ASN A 345 -0.14 -0.88 -47.60
CA ASN A 345 -1.52 -0.42 -47.56
C ASN A 345 -2.48 -1.59 -47.59
N GLY A 346 -3.05 -1.95 -46.45
CA GLY A 346 -3.84 -3.14 -46.26
C GLY A 346 -4.21 -3.42 -44.82
N TYR A 347 -5.04 -4.44 -44.63
CA TYR A 347 -5.53 -4.89 -43.34
C TYR A 347 -4.83 -6.19 -42.93
N GLY A 348 -4.69 -6.40 -41.63
CA GLY A 348 -4.16 -7.64 -41.06
C GLY A 348 -2.84 -7.44 -40.33
N HIS A 349 -2.45 -8.42 -39.52
CA HIS A 349 -1.23 -8.35 -38.73
C HIS A 349 -0.01 -8.87 -39.50
N THR A 350 1.03 -8.02 -39.62
CA THR A 350 2.24 -8.26 -40.44
C THR A 350 2.00 -8.38 -41.94
N THR A 351 3.05 -8.35 -42.76
CA THR A 351 2.94 -8.52 -44.22
C THR A 351 2.43 -9.90 -44.63
N ILE A 352 2.43 -10.89 -43.73
CA ILE A 352 1.98 -12.25 -44.01
C ILE A 352 0.45 -12.31 -44.10
N ALA A 353 -0.25 -11.65 -43.17
CA ALA A 353 -1.71 -11.56 -43.19
C ALA A 353 -2.22 -10.46 -44.14
N SER A 354 -1.31 -9.59 -44.62
CA SER A 354 -1.60 -8.53 -45.58
C SER A 354 -0.64 -8.61 -46.79
N PRO A 355 -0.70 -9.65 -47.64
CA PRO A 355 0.33 -9.90 -48.64
C PRO A 355 0.40 -8.80 -49.71
N SER A 356 1.61 -8.45 -50.14
CA SER A 356 1.86 -7.54 -51.26
C SER A 356 3.15 -7.92 -51.98
N LEU A 357 3.07 -8.18 -53.29
CA LEU A 357 4.27 -8.44 -54.10
C LEU A 357 5.20 -7.22 -54.15
N CYS A 358 4.66 -6.01 -54.09
CA CYS A 358 5.44 -4.76 -54.01
C CYS A 358 6.27 -4.73 -52.73
N THR A 359 5.61 -4.93 -51.59
CA THR A 359 6.28 -4.93 -50.27
C THR A 359 7.35 -6.01 -50.21
N SER A 360 7.05 -7.23 -50.67
CA SER A 360 8.01 -8.33 -50.68
C SER A 360 9.21 -8.10 -51.61
N LYS A 361 9.05 -7.38 -52.74
CA LYS A 361 10.17 -6.97 -53.59
C LYS A 361 11.11 -6.03 -52.85
N HIS A 362 10.58 -5.01 -52.18
CA HIS A 362 11.42 -4.06 -51.43
C HIS A 362 12.12 -4.72 -50.24
N ILE A 363 11.46 -5.63 -49.52
CA ILE A 363 12.10 -6.41 -48.46
C ILE A 363 13.25 -7.26 -49.04
N ARG A 364 13.04 -7.93 -50.18
CA ARG A 364 14.09 -8.73 -50.83
C ARG A 364 15.26 -7.86 -51.28
N THR A 365 15.01 -6.74 -51.95
CA THR A 365 16.05 -5.82 -52.40
C THR A 365 16.82 -5.22 -51.23
N TYR A 366 16.15 -4.91 -50.12
CA TYR A 366 16.82 -4.50 -48.89
C TYR A 366 17.75 -5.58 -48.32
N LEU A 367 17.28 -6.83 -48.25
CA LEU A 367 18.05 -7.93 -47.68
C LEU A 367 19.18 -8.45 -48.58
N VAL A 368 19.00 -8.39 -49.91
CA VAL A 368 19.94 -8.98 -50.88
C VAL A 368 20.88 -7.94 -51.49
N ASP A 369 20.33 -6.79 -51.84
CA ASP A 369 21.05 -5.74 -52.55
C ASP A 369 21.40 -4.57 -51.62
N GLU A 370 21.15 -4.69 -50.31
CA GLU A 370 21.39 -3.66 -49.30
C GLU A 370 20.87 -2.30 -49.77
N THR A 371 19.62 -2.26 -50.26
CA THR A 371 19.02 -1.06 -50.83
C THR A 371 17.65 -0.80 -50.21
N LEU A 372 17.50 0.36 -49.57
CA LEU A 372 16.24 0.80 -48.97
C LEU A 372 15.29 1.38 -50.03
N PRO A 373 13.96 1.27 -49.83
CA PRO A 373 13.01 2.03 -50.63
C PRO A 373 13.15 3.53 -50.38
N LEU A 374 12.60 4.35 -51.27
CA LEU A 374 12.49 5.78 -51.03
C LEU A 374 11.60 6.05 -49.80
N ALA A 375 11.95 7.04 -48.99
CA ALA A 375 11.14 7.42 -47.84
C ALA A 375 9.70 7.79 -48.25
N GLY A 376 8.72 7.28 -47.51
CA GLY A 376 7.30 7.47 -47.84
C GLY A 376 6.75 6.53 -48.92
N THR A 377 7.51 5.51 -49.33
CA THR A 377 6.99 4.48 -50.24
C THR A 377 5.82 3.75 -49.60
N ILE A 378 4.73 3.63 -50.37
CA ILE A 378 3.53 2.87 -50.01
C ILE A 378 3.32 1.78 -51.04
N CYS A 379 3.15 0.54 -50.59
CA CYS A 379 2.86 -0.62 -51.43
C CYS A 379 1.44 -1.11 -51.16
N GLU A 380 0.63 -1.25 -52.20
CA GLU A 380 -0.73 -1.80 -52.06
C GLU A 380 -0.69 -3.29 -51.74
N SER A 381 -1.42 -3.69 -50.71
CA SER A 381 -1.73 -5.09 -50.41
C SER A 381 -2.97 -5.53 -51.18
N ILE A 382 -3.06 -6.81 -51.46
CA ILE A 382 -4.29 -7.43 -51.96
C ILE A 382 -5.47 -7.29 -50.99
N THR A 383 -5.19 -7.00 -49.71
CA THR A 383 -6.21 -6.76 -48.68
C THR A 383 -6.65 -5.29 -48.62
N SER A 384 -6.03 -4.37 -49.36
CA SER A 384 -6.36 -2.92 -49.37
C SER A 384 -7.83 -2.60 -49.66
N THR A 385 -8.50 -3.46 -50.43
CA THR A 385 -9.89 -3.28 -50.84
C THR A 385 -10.90 -3.88 -49.85
N ALA A 386 -10.55 -4.97 -49.14
CA ALA A 386 -11.32 -5.49 -48.00
C ALA A 386 -10.49 -6.45 -47.11
N PRO A 387 -10.77 -6.52 -45.79
CA PRO A 387 -9.96 -7.27 -44.81
C PRO A 387 -9.88 -8.79 -45.00
N PHE A 388 -10.76 -9.35 -45.83
CA PHE A 388 -10.88 -10.79 -46.12
C PHE A 388 -10.93 -11.07 -47.62
N ALA A 389 -10.50 -10.11 -48.45
CA ALA A 389 -10.58 -10.23 -49.91
C ALA A 389 -9.70 -11.35 -50.51
N PHE A 390 -8.88 -12.01 -49.69
CA PHE A 390 -7.92 -13.01 -50.11
C PHE A 390 -7.97 -14.26 -49.23
N ASP A 391 -8.39 -15.38 -49.84
CA ASP A 391 -8.41 -16.74 -49.26
C ASP A 391 -7.17 -17.57 -49.65
N GLY A 392 -6.21 -16.94 -50.34
CA GLY A 392 -4.96 -17.59 -50.72
C GLY A 392 -3.90 -17.52 -49.61
N SER A 393 -2.81 -18.26 -49.80
CA SER A 393 -1.65 -18.14 -48.90
C SER A 393 -0.74 -16.99 -49.34
N TYR A 394 0.01 -16.42 -48.39
CA TYR A 394 1.07 -15.44 -48.67
C TYR A 394 2.00 -15.91 -49.81
N TYR A 395 2.27 -17.21 -49.89
CA TYR A 395 3.09 -17.83 -50.93
C TYR A 395 2.57 -17.56 -52.35
N GLU A 396 1.26 -17.65 -52.60
CA GLU A 396 0.72 -17.44 -53.95
C GLU A 396 0.95 -16.00 -54.45
N VAL A 397 1.01 -15.04 -53.53
CA VAL A 397 1.25 -13.62 -53.84
C VAL A 397 2.72 -13.36 -54.13
N ILE A 398 3.62 -14.05 -53.43
CA ILE A 398 5.07 -13.85 -53.56
C ILE A 398 5.76 -14.83 -54.53
N LYS A 399 5.06 -15.88 -54.98
CA LYS A 399 5.54 -16.86 -55.97
C LYS A 399 6.20 -16.22 -57.21
N PRO A 400 5.72 -15.08 -57.75
CA PRO A 400 6.39 -14.40 -58.86
C PRO A 400 7.80 -13.86 -58.55
N LEU A 401 8.23 -13.80 -57.29
CA LEU A 401 9.62 -13.47 -56.95
C LEU A 401 10.60 -14.58 -57.38
N GLY A 402 10.14 -15.80 -57.60
CA GLY A 402 10.96 -16.95 -58.05
C GLY A 402 11.90 -17.53 -56.98
N ASN A 403 12.55 -18.66 -57.31
CA ASN A 403 13.50 -19.36 -56.43
C ASN A 403 14.76 -18.53 -56.15
N ILE A 404 15.34 -18.70 -54.96
CA ILE A 404 16.67 -18.15 -54.58
C ILE A 404 17.71 -18.80 -55.50
N THR A 405 18.00 -18.16 -56.62
CA THR A 405 19.09 -18.59 -57.51
C THR A 405 20.40 -18.03 -56.99
N LYS A 406 21.13 -18.84 -56.22
CA LYS A 406 22.61 -19.04 -56.09
C LYS A 406 23.62 -17.88 -56.31
N ARG A 407 23.24 -16.65 -56.60
CA ARG A 407 24.13 -15.64 -57.20
C ARG A 407 24.49 -14.45 -56.32
N SER A 408 23.95 -14.34 -55.10
CA SER A 408 24.19 -13.14 -54.27
C SER A 408 24.82 -13.41 -52.89
N VAL A 409 25.04 -14.66 -52.47
CA VAL A 409 25.74 -14.93 -51.20
C VAL A 409 26.95 -15.83 -51.49
N GLY A 410 28.12 -15.22 -51.59
CA GLY A 410 29.38 -15.92 -51.80
C GLY A 410 29.82 -16.65 -50.54
N GLY A 411 29.60 -17.97 -50.46
CA GLY A 411 30.19 -18.83 -49.45
C GLY A 411 29.50 -20.19 -49.34
N LYS A 412 30.28 -21.26 -49.52
CA LYS A 412 29.92 -22.70 -49.41
C LYS A 412 29.05 -22.96 -48.16
N GLY A 413 28.00 -23.77 -48.14
CA GLY A 413 27.54 -24.83 -49.02
C GLY A 413 26.99 -25.93 -48.11
N GLU A 414 25.68 -25.91 -47.83
CA GLU A 414 24.87 -27.01 -47.30
C GLU A 414 23.40 -26.70 -47.67
N ASP A 415 22.72 -27.67 -48.29
CA ASP A 415 21.31 -27.56 -48.71
C ASP A 415 20.41 -27.59 -47.47
N TYR A 416 19.55 -26.58 -47.29
CA TYR A 416 18.45 -26.68 -46.33
C TYR A 416 17.26 -27.37 -47.00
N ASP A 417 16.78 -28.45 -46.38
CA ASP A 417 15.53 -29.10 -46.75
C ASP A 417 14.35 -28.19 -46.36
N ASP A 418 13.89 -27.45 -47.35
CA ASP A 418 12.72 -26.57 -47.26
C ASP A 418 11.51 -27.31 -46.67
N GLU A 419 11.34 -28.60 -46.94
CA GLU A 419 10.19 -29.37 -46.44
C GLU A 419 10.20 -29.51 -44.91
N ALA A 420 11.38 -29.60 -44.29
CA ALA A 420 11.55 -29.69 -42.84
C ALA A 420 11.25 -28.35 -42.13
N LEU A 421 11.70 -27.23 -42.70
CA LEU A 421 11.40 -25.89 -42.19
C LEU A 421 9.88 -25.61 -42.28
N PHE A 422 9.24 -26.00 -43.38
CA PHE A 422 7.80 -25.83 -43.59
C PHE A 422 6.93 -26.82 -42.80
N ARG A 423 7.48 -27.95 -42.33
CA ARG A 423 6.82 -28.84 -41.36
C ARG A 423 6.82 -28.21 -39.97
N ALA A 424 7.94 -27.60 -39.56
CA ALA A 424 8.06 -26.90 -38.28
C ALA A 424 7.12 -25.68 -38.16
N VAL A 425 6.98 -24.88 -39.22
CA VAL A 425 6.08 -23.71 -39.21
C VAL A 425 4.60 -24.11 -39.18
N ARG A 426 4.20 -25.20 -39.87
CA ARG A 426 2.82 -25.73 -39.80
C ARG A 426 2.47 -26.30 -38.44
N GLU A 427 3.38 -27.01 -37.79
CA GLU A 427 3.16 -27.54 -36.45
C GLU A 427 3.12 -26.43 -35.38
N PHE A 428 3.89 -25.37 -35.55
CA PHE A 428 3.81 -24.17 -34.69
C PHE A 428 2.44 -23.47 -34.80
N GLY A 429 1.90 -23.34 -36.02
CA GLY A 429 0.57 -22.77 -36.25
C GLY A 429 -0.58 -23.59 -35.63
N LYS A 430 -0.50 -24.92 -35.67
CA LYS A 430 -1.52 -25.81 -35.06
C LYS A 430 -1.48 -25.79 -33.53
N ALA A 431 -0.29 -25.72 -32.93
CA ALA A 431 -0.12 -25.65 -31.48
C ALA A 431 -0.68 -24.35 -30.87
N PHE A 432 -0.68 -23.26 -31.65
CA PHE A 432 -1.24 -21.98 -31.23
C PHE A 432 -2.79 -21.98 -31.27
N ALA A 433 -3.40 -22.66 -32.25
CA ALA A 433 -4.85 -22.73 -32.42
C ALA A 433 -5.56 -23.59 -31.35
N GLN A 434 -4.95 -24.68 -30.87
CA GLN A 434 -5.58 -25.56 -29.88
C GLN A 434 -5.56 -25.03 -28.44
N ARG A 435 -4.69 -24.08 -28.08
CA ARG A 435 -4.66 -23.50 -26.73
C ARG A 435 -5.81 -22.52 -26.43
N LYS A 436 -6.54 -22.04 -27.44
CA LYS A 436 -7.68 -21.12 -27.24
C LYS A 436 -9.04 -21.79 -27.03
N LEU A 437 -9.16 -23.12 -27.24
CA LEU A 437 -10.44 -23.84 -27.15
C LEU A 437 -10.58 -24.74 -25.90
N GLY A 438 -9.53 -24.89 -25.08
CA GLY A 438 -9.55 -25.74 -23.87
C GLY A 438 -9.90 -25.05 -22.54
N ARG A 439 -10.39 -23.79 -22.54
CA ARG A 439 -10.77 -23.01 -21.34
C ARG A 439 -12.25 -22.62 -21.31
N ARG A 440 -13.13 -23.51 -21.78
CA ARG A 440 -14.60 -23.39 -21.63
C ARG A 440 -15.23 -24.72 -21.24
N GLU A 441 -14.74 -25.35 -20.17
CA GLU A 441 -15.54 -26.23 -19.31
C GLU A 441 -14.97 -26.10 -17.89
N GLY A 442 -15.76 -25.48 -17.00
CA GLY A 442 -15.40 -25.08 -15.65
C GLY A 442 -15.71 -23.62 -15.39
#